data_AF-A0A3D5RJP5-F1
#
_entry.id   AF-A0A3D5RJP5-F1
#
_cell.length_a   1.000
_cell.length_b   1.000
_cell.length_c   1.000
_cell.angle_alpha   90.00
_cell.angle_beta   90.00
_cell.angle_gamma   90.00
#
_symmetry.space_group_name_H-M   'P 1'
#
loop_
_entity.id
_entity.type
_entity.pdbx_description
1 polymer ?
#
loop_
_entity_poly.entity_id
_entity_poly.type
_entity_poly.pdbx_seq_one_letter_code
_entity_poly.pdbx_strand_id
1 'polypeptide(L)'
;MNYNDFGQRIDYVEYVVKKGDTLYTIAKKYDTTVASLTDINMLTSNAIFPGQILLVPKGSSKEIDYYFENYTIKPGDTIELISTKLGVDPVLLGMYNNFAILELKDNQVIKIPRNDTYTVKQNDTVDTIISTTNRSAEQILRANAGTWLKAGNKILL
;
A
#
# COMPACT_ATOMS: atom_id res chain seq x y z
N MET A 1 8.79 4.65 -18.30
CA MET A 1 9.26 4.92 -16.92
C MET A 1 9.49 3.59 -16.25
N ASN A 2 10.58 3.44 -15.50
CA ASN A 2 10.94 2.18 -14.84
C ASN A 2 10.18 2.10 -13.50
N TYR A 3 9.54 0.97 -13.18
CA TYR A 3 8.66 0.78 -12.02
C TYR A 3 9.36 0.85 -10.65
N ASN A 4 10.59 1.36 -10.60
CA ASN A 4 11.46 1.38 -9.41
C ASN A 4 11.59 2.78 -8.77
N ASP A 5 10.93 3.82 -9.31
CA ASP A 5 11.06 5.21 -8.83
C ASP A 5 9.97 5.64 -7.82
N PHE A 6 8.97 4.79 -7.53
CA PHE A 6 7.98 5.05 -6.49
C PHE A 6 8.39 4.28 -5.22
N GLY A 7 8.41 4.97 -4.08
CA GLY A 7 8.99 4.50 -2.82
C GLY A 7 8.67 3.04 -2.44
N GLN A 8 9.72 2.33 -1.98
CA GLN A 8 9.72 1.01 -1.36
C GLN A 8 8.66 0.04 -1.90
N ARG A 9 8.96 -0.60 -3.05
CA ARG A 9 8.33 -1.87 -3.42
C ARG A 9 8.35 -2.80 -2.21
N ILE A 10 7.23 -3.48 -1.92
CA ILE A 10 7.29 -4.64 -1.05
C ILE A 10 8.23 -5.63 -1.75
N ASP A 11 9.48 -5.73 -1.28
CA ASP A 11 10.39 -6.74 -1.77
C ASP A 11 9.78 -8.09 -1.42
N TYR A 12 9.64 -8.97 -2.40
CA TYR A 12 9.05 -10.28 -2.20
C TYR A 12 9.88 -11.34 -2.90
N VAL A 13 9.69 -12.59 -2.49
CA VAL A 13 10.19 -13.76 -3.19
C VAL A 13 9.08 -14.73 -3.47
N GLU A 14 9.18 -15.42 -4.60
CA GLU A 14 8.34 -16.57 -4.88
C GLU A 14 8.77 -17.75 -4.00
N TYR A 15 7.80 -18.35 -3.31
CA TYR A 15 7.98 -19.51 -2.47
C TYR A 15 7.04 -20.63 -2.90
N VAL A 16 7.61 -21.79 -3.22
CA VAL A 16 6.83 -23.00 -3.49
C VAL A 16 6.52 -23.69 -2.16
N VAL A 17 5.24 -23.75 -1.81
CA VAL A 17 4.72 -24.39 -0.59
C VAL A 17 5.14 -25.85 -0.55
N LYS A 18 5.70 -26.28 0.59
CA LYS A 18 6.15 -27.66 0.81
C LYS A 18 5.16 -28.42 1.68
N LYS A 19 5.24 -29.76 1.64
CA LYS A 19 4.44 -30.61 2.52
C LYS A 19 4.71 -30.28 3.98
N GLY A 20 3.66 -29.92 4.71
CA GLY A 20 3.72 -29.54 6.13
C GLY A 20 3.88 -28.03 6.38
N ASP A 21 4.01 -27.21 5.33
CA ASP A 21 4.00 -25.76 5.50
C ASP A 21 2.60 -25.26 5.88
N THR A 22 2.60 -24.17 6.66
CA THR A 22 1.43 -23.34 6.96
C THR A 22 1.79 -21.88 6.67
N LEU A 23 0.80 -21.00 6.48
CA LEU A 23 1.09 -19.57 6.36
C LEU A 23 1.88 -19.04 7.55
N TYR A 24 1.64 -19.55 8.76
CA TYR A 24 2.38 -19.17 9.95
C TYR A 24 3.87 -19.55 9.87
N THR A 25 4.17 -20.79 9.48
CA THR A 25 5.58 -21.25 9.39
C THR A 25 6.34 -20.55 8.28
N ILE A 26 5.67 -20.20 7.17
CA ILE A 26 6.24 -19.40 6.09
C ILE A 26 6.45 -17.96 6.56
N ALA A 27 5.44 -17.31 7.15
CA ALA A 27 5.52 -15.94 7.64
C ALA A 27 6.70 -15.75 8.61
N LYS A 28 6.80 -16.66 9.59
CA LYS A 28 7.89 -16.66 10.58
C LYS A 28 9.26 -16.84 9.93
N LYS A 29 9.38 -17.67 8.91
CA LYS A 29 10.65 -17.93 8.22
C LYS A 29 11.15 -16.71 7.45
N TYR A 30 10.25 -15.88 6.94
CA TYR A 30 10.58 -14.74 6.09
C TYR A 30 10.44 -13.38 6.79
N ASP A 31 10.26 -13.37 8.11
CA ASP A 31 10.05 -12.17 8.92
C ASP A 31 8.93 -11.28 8.34
N THR A 32 7.77 -11.89 8.10
CA THR A 32 6.54 -11.24 7.66
C THR A 32 5.34 -11.74 8.47
N THR A 33 4.13 -11.29 8.16
CA THR A 33 2.91 -11.69 8.87
C THR A 33 2.02 -12.58 8.01
N VAL A 34 1.15 -13.36 8.66
CA VAL A 34 0.12 -14.13 7.96
C VAL A 34 -0.80 -13.19 7.19
N ALA A 35 -1.16 -12.04 7.75
CA ALA A 35 -1.98 -11.03 7.08
C ALA A 35 -1.30 -10.50 5.81
N SER A 36 -0.03 -10.14 5.88
CA SER A 36 0.74 -9.70 4.70
C SER A 36 0.82 -10.81 3.64
N LEU A 37 0.98 -12.08 4.04
CA LEU A 37 0.94 -13.22 3.13
C LEU A 37 -0.43 -13.44 2.50
N THR A 38 -1.52 -13.37 3.28
CA THR A 38 -2.87 -13.54 2.74
C THR A 38 -3.23 -12.41 1.79
N ASP A 39 -2.88 -11.17 2.15
CA ASP A 39 -3.19 -9.99 1.37
C ASP A 39 -2.47 -10.05 0.02
N ILE A 40 -1.14 -10.22 0.02
CA ILE A 40 -0.34 -10.20 -1.22
C ILE A 40 -0.66 -11.36 -2.17
N ASN A 41 -1.14 -12.48 -1.63
CA ASN A 41 -1.56 -13.64 -2.41
C ASN A 41 -3.07 -13.72 -2.63
N MET A 42 -3.83 -12.70 -2.19
CA MET A 42 -5.29 -12.63 -2.28
C MET A 42 -5.98 -13.89 -1.75
N LEU A 43 -5.45 -14.48 -0.69
CA LEU A 43 -5.98 -15.70 -0.08
C LEU A 43 -7.22 -15.35 0.74
N THR A 44 -8.33 -16.02 0.44
CA THR A 44 -9.59 -15.88 1.20
C THR A 44 -9.63 -16.75 2.45
N SER A 45 -8.61 -17.59 2.66
CA SER A 45 -8.47 -18.46 3.83
C SER A 45 -7.00 -18.77 4.12
N ASN A 46 -6.73 -19.36 5.28
CA ASN A 46 -5.37 -19.80 5.64
C ASN A 46 -4.95 -21.14 4.99
N ALA A 47 -5.79 -21.72 4.12
CA ALA A 47 -5.47 -22.97 3.45
C ALA A 47 -4.46 -22.75 2.32
N ILE A 48 -3.38 -23.52 2.35
CA ILE A 48 -2.35 -23.56 1.31
C ILE A 48 -2.01 -25.02 0.98
N PHE A 49 -1.59 -25.28 -0.25
CA PHE A 49 -1.35 -26.64 -0.74
C PHE A 49 0.10 -26.84 -1.20
N PRO A 50 0.72 -28.02 -0.97
CA PRO A 50 2.04 -28.31 -1.50
C PRO A 50 2.09 -28.10 -3.02
N GLY A 51 3.12 -27.40 -3.49
CA GLY A 51 3.29 -27.00 -4.89
C GLY A 51 2.68 -25.65 -5.25
N GLN A 52 1.84 -25.06 -4.39
CA GLN A 52 1.34 -23.69 -4.58
C GLN A 52 2.49 -22.69 -4.54
N ILE A 53 2.49 -21.71 -5.43
CA ILE A 53 3.45 -20.60 -5.42
C ILE A 53 2.82 -19.44 -4.63
N LEU A 54 3.55 -18.92 -3.64
CA LEU A 54 3.19 -17.74 -2.87
C LEU A 54 4.22 -16.63 -3.09
N LEU A 55 3.76 -15.40 -3.21
CA LEU A 55 4.55 -14.18 -3.05
C LEU A 55 4.78 -13.96 -1.55
N VAL A 56 6.02 -13.99 -1.10
CA VAL A 56 6.38 -13.84 0.31
C VAL A 56 7.15 -12.53 0.49
N PRO A 57 6.57 -11.52 1.17
CA PRO A 57 7.25 -10.28 1.49
C PRO A 57 8.51 -10.54 2.31
N LYS A 58 9.61 -9.86 1.97
CA LYS A 58 10.86 -9.86 2.72
C LYS A 58 10.89 -8.67 3.68
N GLY A 59 11.05 -8.94 4.98
CA GLY A 59 11.51 -7.93 5.94
C GLY A 59 10.51 -6.82 6.28
N SER A 60 9.21 -7.10 6.27
CA SER A 60 8.18 -6.18 6.77
C SER A 60 7.66 -6.63 8.14
N SER A 61 8.55 -6.68 9.13
CA SER A 61 8.17 -6.72 10.56
C SER A 61 7.56 -5.40 11.05
N LYS A 62 7.50 -4.37 10.18
CA LYS A 62 6.59 -3.25 10.36
C LYS A 62 5.26 -3.63 9.74
N GLU A 63 4.22 -3.74 10.57
CA GLU A 63 2.86 -3.43 10.11
C GLU A 63 2.96 -2.12 9.33
N ILE A 64 2.76 -2.20 8.02
CA ILE A 64 2.65 -0.99 7.22
C ILE A 64 1.28 -0.44 7.57
N ASP A 65 1.28 0.60 8.40
CA ASP A 65 0.06 1.32 8.76
C ASP A 65 -0.42 2.08 7.52
N TYR A 66 -1.21 1.38 6.72
CA TYR A 66 -1.89 1.97 5.58
C TYR A 66 -3.10 2.72 6.10
N TYR A 67 -3.16 4.00 5.75
CA TYR A 67 -4.42 4.71 5.75
C TYR A 67 -4.99 4.74 4.32
N PHE A 68 -6.28 5.00 4.20
CA PHE A 68 -6.98 4.95 2.92
C PHE A 68 -7.57 6.30 2.56
N GLU A 69 -7.21 6.81 1.38
CA GLU A 69 -7.94 7.88 0.72
C GLU A 69 -9.03 7.30 -0.18
N ASN A 70 -10.11 8.04 -0.41
CA ASN A 70 -11.09 7.65 -1.42
C ASN A 70 -10.78 8.33 -2.75
N TYR A 71 -10.86 7.57 -3.83
CA TYR A 71 -10.76 8.07 -5.20
C TYR A 71 -11.99 7.67 -6.00
N THR A 72 -12.59 8.62 -6.72
CA THR A 72 -13.70 8.34 -7.63
C THR A 72 -13.17 8.16 -9.05
N ILE A 73 -13.31 6.95 -9.58
CA ILE A 73 -12.95 6.56 -10.95
C ILE A 73 -13.57 7.54 -11.95
N LYS A 74 -12.74 8.05 -12.86
CA LYS A 74 -13.12 8.90 -13.98
C LYS A 74 -13.20 8.08 -15.27
N PRO A 75 -14.01 8.51 -16.26
CA PRO A 75 -14.08 7.84 -17.55
C PRO A 75 -12.69 7.68 -18.19
N GLY A 76 -12.34 6.44 -18.54
CA GLY A 76 -11.06 6.08 -19.15
C GLY A 76 -9.92 5.80 -18.16
N ASP A 77 -10.18 5.84 -16.85
CA ASP A 77 -9.20 5.40 -15.86
C ASP A 77 -8.91 3.90 -15.98
N THR A 78 -7.64 3.57 -15.85
CA THR A 78 -7.15 2.20 -15.64
C THR A 78 -6.42 2.14 -14.29
N ILE A 79 -6.26 0.95 -13.72
CA ILE A 79 -5.44 0.75 -12.51
C ILE A 79 -4.06 1.37 -12.72
N GLU A 80 -3.45 1.13 -13.88
CA GLU A 80 -2.12 1.65 -14.22
C GLU A 80 -2.08 3.18 -14.25
N LEU A 81 -3.07 3.82 -14.88
CA LEU A 81 -3.15 5.28 -14.96
C LEU A 81 -3.35 5.90 -13.57
N ILE A 82 -4.25 5.33 -12.77
CA ILE A 82 -4.52 5.78 -11.39
C ILE A 82 -3.28 5.60 -10.54
N SER A 83 -2.66 4.42 -10.55
CA SER A 83 -1.45 4.10 -9.80
C SER A 83 -0.31 5.05 -10.12
N THR A 84 -0.06 5.28 -11.41
CA THR A 84 0.99 6.21 -11.86
C THR A 84 0.68 7.64 -11.42
N LYS A 85 -0.57 8.10 -11.64
CA LYS A 85 -0.99 9.47 -11.33
C LYS A 85 -0.94 9.76 -9.84
N LEU A 86 -1.34 8.79 -9.01
CA LEU A 86 -1.41 8.95 -7.57
C LEU A 86 -0.13 8.54 -6.85
N GLY A 87 0.82 7.90 -7.53
CA GLY A 87 2.02 7.36 -6.93
C GLY A 87 1.71 6.23 -5.94
N VAL A 88 0.80 5.32 -6.30
CA VAL A 88 0.45 4.15 -5.48
C VAL A 88 0.78 2.87 -6.24
N ASP A 89 1.30 1.87 -5.54
CA ASP A 89 1.61 0.58 -6.13
C ASP A 89 0.33 -0.08 -6.70
N PRO A 90 0.32 -0.47 -7.99
CA PRO A 90 -0.87 -1.04 -8.64
C PRO A 90 -1.30 -2.39 -8.08
N VAL A 91 -0.37 -3.18 -7.55
CA VAL A 91 -0.68 -4.45 -6.89
C VAL A 91 -1.41 -4.17 -5.58
N LEU A 92 -0.89 -3.26 -4.75
CA LEU A 92 -1.59 -2.86 -3.52
C LEU A 92 -2.96 -2.22 -3.80
N LEU A 93 -3.04 -1.35 -4.81
CA LEU A 93 -4.29 -0.75 -5.24
C LEU A 93 -5.31 -1.82 -5.66
N GLY A 94 -4.87 -2.83 -6.42
CA GLY A 94 -5.70 -3.97 -6.82
C GLY A 94 -6.17 -4.82 -5.64
N MET A 95 -5.26 -5.15 -4.73
CA MET A 95 -5.53 -5.95 -3.53
C MET A 95 -6.58 -5.31 -2.64
N TYR A 96 -6.42 -4.03 -2.28
CA TYR A 96 -7.31 -3.35 -1.34
C TYR A 96 -8.69 -2.98 -1.93
N ASN A 97 -8.87 -3.19 -3.24
CA ASN A 97 -10.15 -2.97 -3.93
C ASN A 97 -10.72 -4.23 -4.59
N ASN A 98 -10.12 -5.40 -4.32
CA ASN A 98 -10.55 -6.70 -4.85
C ASN A 98 -10.64 -6.75 -6.39
N PHE A 99 -9.76 -6.03 -7.11
CA PHE A 99 -9.84 -5.96 -8.57
C PHE A 99 -9.45 -7.24 -9.31
N ALA A 100 -8.91 -8.26 -8.62
CA ALA A 100 -8.73 -9.58 -9.24
C ALA A 100 -10.04 -10.21 -9.72
N ILE A 101 -11.19 -9.74 -9.20
CA ILE A 101 -12.52 -10.25 -9.55
C ILE A 101 -13.53 -9.15 -9.90
N LEU A 102 -13.13 -7.88 -9.84
CA LEU A 102 -14.03 -6.73 -10.06
C LEU A 102 -13.44 -5.76 -11.09
N GLU A 103 -14.21 -5.50 -12.13
CA GLU A 103 -13.89 -4.49 -13.15
C GLU A 103 -14.10 -3.06 -12.60
N LEU A 104 -13.22 -2.14 -12.99
CA LEU A 104 -13.38 -0.71 -12.71
C LEU A 104 -14.61 -0.15 -13.42
N LYS A 105 -15.43 0.60 -12.70
CA LYS A 105 -16.61 1.28 -13.25
C LYS A 105 -16.50 2.78 -13.07
N ASP A 106 -16.94 3.53 -14.08
CA ASP A 106 -17.05 4.98 -13.97
C ASP A 106 -17.83 5.39 -12.73
N ASN A 107 -17.31 6.40 -12.02
CA ASN A 107 -17.84 6.91 -10.75
C ASN A 107 -17.79 5.93 -9.56
N GLN A 108 -17.20 4.74 -9.70
CA GLN A 108 -16.90 3.87 -8.57
C GLN A 108 -15.94 4.59 -7.61
N VAL A 109 -16.17 4.43 -6.31
CA VAL A 109 -15.22 4.89 -5.29
C VAL A 109 -14.33 3.73 -4.89
N ILE A 110 -13.02 3.96 -4.91
CA ILE A 110 -11.99 2.98 -4.59
C ILE A 110 -11.10 3.53 -3.47
N LYS A 111 -10.53 2.62 -2.68
CA LYS A 111 -9.59 2.93 -1.59
C LYS A 111 -8.18 3.01 -2.13
N ILE A 112 -7.50 4.12 -1.90
CA ILE A 112 -6.10 4.31 -2.25
C ILE A 112 -5.27 4.04 -0.98
N PRO A 113 -4.52 2.93 -0.90
CA PRO A 113 -3.62 2.67 0.21
C PRO A 113 -2.46 3.68 0.21
N ARG A 114 -2.17 4.26 1.37
CA ARG A 114 -1.10 5.24 1.58
C ARG A 114 -0.26 4.88 2.79
N ASN A 115 1.05 4.93 2.64
CA ASN A 115 2.02 4.73 3.72
C ASN A 115 3.18 5.74 3.64
N ASP A 116 3.10 6.69 2.71
CA ASP A 116 4.09 7.74 2.57
C ASP A 116 4.05 8.66 3.78
N THR A 117 5.23 9.05 4.25
CA THR A 117 5.35 9.93 5.41
C THR A 117 6.30 11.07 5.13
N TYR A 118 6.01 12.21 5.75
CA TYR A 118 6.86 13.38 5.73
C TYR A 118 7.26 13.74 7.15
N THR A 119 8.54 14.07 7.35
CA THR A 119 8.99 14.60 8.63
C THR A 119 9.00 16.11 8.56
N VAL A 120 8.14 16.75 9.36
CA VAL A 120 8.00 18.20 9.41
C VAL A 120 9.35 18.82 9.82
N LYS A 121 9.87 19.72 9.00
CA LYS A 121 11.12 20.45 9.24
C LYS A 121 10.84 21.70 10.05
N GLN A 122 11.90 22.27 10.65
CA GLN A 122 11.79 23.42 11.55
C GLN A 122 11.12 24.66 10.92
N ASN A 123 11.32 24.88 9.61
CA ASN A 123 10.80 26.05 8.89
C ASN A 123 9.64 25.71 7.95
N ASP A 124 9.06 24.53 8.09
CA ASP A 124 7.93 24.15 7.25
C ASP A 124 6.68 24.91 7.65
N THR A 125 6.05 25.54 6.65
CA THR A 125 4.65 25.97 6.69
C THR A 125 3.78 24.93 5.99
N VAL A 126 2.45 25.05 6.19
CA VAL A 126 1.46 24.26 5.43
C VAL A 126 1.72 24.34 3.93
N ASP A 127 1.97 25.54 3.39
CA ASP A 127 2.20 25.76 1.96
C ASP A 127 3.49 25.11 1.45
N THR A 128 4.57 25.19 2.24
CA THR A 128 5.85 24.53 1.87
C THR A 128 5.72 23.01 1.87
N ILE A 129 4.93 22.44 2.78
CA ILE A 129 4.69 21.00 2.81
C ILE A 129 3.85 20.61 1.60
N ILE A 130 2.72 21.28 1.35
CA ILE A 130 1.84 21.02 0.20
C ILE A 130 2.61 21.02 -1.12
N SER A 131 3.44 22.05 -1.34
CA SER A 131 4.25 22.18 -2.55
C SER A 131 5.36 21.13 -2.64
N THR A 132 5.98 20.75 -1.52
CA THR A 132 7.05 19.74 -1.50
C THR A 132 6.50 18.32 -1.72
N THR A 133 5.33 18.02 -1.16
CA THR A 133 4.78 16.66 -1.11
C THR A 133 3.78 16.40 -2.24
N ASN A 134 3.43 17.43 -3.00
CA ASN A 134 2.37 17.39 -4.02
C ASN A 134 1.04 16.84 -3.45
N ARG A 135 0.68 17.29 -2.25
CA ARG A 135 -0.56 16.92 -1.53
C ARG A 135 -1.34 18.16 -1.16
N SER A 136 -2.67 18.08 -1.21
CA SER A 136 -3.50 19.19 -0.75
C SER A 136 -3.54 19.29 0.78
N ALA A 137 -3.89 20.46 1.30
CA ALA A 137 -4.12 20.65 2.74
C ALA A 137 -5.14 19.66 3.30
N GLU A 138 -6.20 19.37 2.55
CA GLU A 138 -7.26 18.45 2.96
C GLU A 138 -6.76 17.01 3.06
N GLN A 139 -5.93 16.55 2.12
CA GLN A 139 -5.32 15.22 2.16
C GLN A 139 -4.45 15.05 3.40
N ILE A 140 -3.58 16.02 3.66
CA ILE A 140 -2.70 16.03 4.84
C ILE A 140 -3.55 16.03 6.14
N LEU A 141 -4.61 16.85 6.22
CA LEU A 141 -5.45 16.91 7.42
C LEU A 141 -6.23 15.62 7.67
N ARG A 142 -6.81 15.02 6.63
CA ARG A 142 -7.56 13.75 6.73
C ARG A 142 -6.65 12.61 7.19
N ALA A 143 -5.42 12.55 6.67
CA ALA A 143 -4.47 11.52 7.01
C ALA A 143 -3.98 11.61 8.47
N ASN A 144 -3.98 12.81 9.07
CA ASN A 144 -3.31 13.05 10.35
C ASN A 144 -4.25 13.43 11.52
N ALA A 145 -5.57 13.27 11.37
CA ALA A 145 -6.58 13.45 12.41
C ALA A 145 -6.39 14.70 13.32
N GLY A 146 -5.94 15.82 12.75
CA GLY A 146 -5.71 17.07 13.50
C GLY A 146 -4.37 17.20 14.22
N THR A 147 -3.38 16.34 13.92
CA THR A 147 -2.01 16.49 14.42
C THR A 147 -1.41 17.80 13.92
N TRP A 148 -0.96 18.67 14.83
CA TRP A 148 -0.28 19.90 14.45
C TRP A 148 1.09 19.63 13.82
N LEU A 149 1.39 20.43 12.79
CA LEU A 149 2.67 20.46 12.08
C LEU A 149 3.75 21.04 13.01
N LYS A 150 4.26 20.20 13.91
CA LYS A 150 5.41 20.53 14.76
C LYS A 150 6.66 19.92 14.15
N ALA A 151 7.75 20.70 14.14
CA ALA A 151 9.04 20.22 13.68
C ALA A 151 9.44 18.90 14.37
N GLY A 152 9.94 17.95 13.58
CA GLY A 152 10.28 16.60 14.02
C GLY A 152 9.13 15.60 13.99
N ASN A 153 7.87 16.05 13.90
CA ASN A 153 6.75 15.12 13.77
C ASN A 153 6.75 14.46 12.40
N LYS A 154 6.52 13.15 12.40
CA LYS A 154 6.17 12.42 11.19
C LYS A 154 4.67 12.56 10.96
N ILE A 155 4.31 13.00 9.76
CA ILE A 155 2.93 13.06 9.27
C ILE A 155 2.76 12.12 8.09
N LEU A 156 1.55 11.62 7.92
CA LEU A 156 1.10 10.82 6.78
C LEU A 156 0.84 11.75 5.57
N LEU A 157 1.24 11.32 4.38
CA LEU A 157 1.08 12.06 3.11
C LEU A 157 0.09 11.44 2.16
#